data_AF-A0A523V6M9-F1
#
_entry.id   AF-A0A523V6M9-F1
#
_cell.length_a   1.000
_cell.length_b   1.000
_cell.length_c   1.000
_cell.angle_alpha   90.00
_cell.angle_beta   90.00
_cell.angle_gamma   90.00
#
_symmetry.space_group_name_H-M   'P 1'
#
loop_
_entity.id
_entity.type
_entity.pdbx_description
1 polymer ?
#
loop_
_entity_poly.entity_id
_entity_poly.type
_entity_poly.pdbx_seq_one_letter_code
_entity_poly.pdbx_strand_id
1 'polypeptide(L)'
;MNRPNLILMSIITAILITALAFAGGCKDERTAAGQVSAEQEASPEQTEDAEPEEEEESTEEAIAEDQDEEEEASQENTDEAEETVEIPEDITEEIETADNYFNEGMYAEAAKEYRDAVRAIEDSDLPEDIKEELLDKISQNHQDAENIIETARMHHSNAMTLQYEKRFEEAKVELEAALAIYPKYQTVIDALDSLEALMGLE
;
A
#
# COMPACT_ATOMS: atom_id res chain seq x y z
N MET A 1 -28.98 32.37 22.78
CA MET A 1 -29.64 33.42 21.97
C MET A 1 -28.64 33.94 20.95
N ASN A 2 -28.90 33.67 19.67
CA ASN A 2 -28.61 34.45 18.44
C ASN A 2 -27.33 35.33 18.41
N ARG A 3 -26.40 35.17 17.45
CA ARG A 3 -26.60 35.03 16.00
C ARG A 3 -25.43 34.32 15.26
N PRO A 4 -25.69 33.74 14.07
CA PRO A 4 -24.75 33.03 13.22
C PRO A 4 -23.98 33.97 12.29
N ASN A 5 -22.76 33.58 11.89
CA ASN A 5 -22.08 34.13 10.73
C ASN A 5 -22.16 33.11 9.58
N LEU A 6 -22.87 33.55 8.55
CA LEU A 6 -23.24 32.85 7.34
C LEU A 6 -22.66 33.72 6.20
N ILE A 7 -22.19 33.08 5.12
CA ILE A 7 -21.95 33.61 3.77
C ILE A 7 -20.48 33.97 3.44
N LEU A 8 -19.82 33.08 2.68
CA LEU A 8 -19.28 33.36 1.33
C LEU A 8 -18.92 31.99 0.67
N MET A 9 -19.77 31.33 -0.13
CA MET A 9 -19.99 31.51 -1.58
C MET A 9 -18.70 31.49 -2.44
N SER A 10 -18.49 30.39 -3.20
CA SER A 10 -17.97 30.26 -4.59
C SER A 10 -17.48 28.81 -4.81
N ILE A 11 -18.30 27.85 -5.26
CA ILE A 11 -18.55 27.47 -6.67
C ILE A 11 -17.32 27.67 -7.59
N ILE A 12 -16.58 26.59 -7.86
CA ILE A 12 -15.87 26.38 -9.13
C ILE A 12 -16.24 24.99 -9.64
N THR A 13 -16.85 25.00 -10.83
CA THR A 13 -17.33 23.85 -11.61
C THR A 13 -16.35 23.59 -12.77
N ALA A 14 -16.37 22.35 -13.28
CA ALA A 14 -15.85 21.85 -14.57
C ALA A 14 -14.52 21.08 -14.49
N ILE A 15 -14.56 19.74 -14.56
CA ILE A 15 -14.62 18.87 -15.76
C ILE A 15 -13.30 18.91 -16.56
N LEU A 16 -12.59 17.77 -16.57
CA LEU A 16 -11.80 17.35 -17.72
C LEU A 16 -11.80 15.83 -17.83
N ILE A 17 -12.70 15.33 -18.68
CA ILE A 17 -12.67 13.99 -19.26
C ILE A 17 -11.62 14.03 -20.38
N THR A 18 -10.64 13.13 -20.35
CA THR A 18 -9.95 12.68 -21.56
C THR A 18 -9.65 11.19 -21.45
N ALA A 19 -10.49 10.40 -22.10
CA ALA A 19 -10.17 9.04 -22.50
C ALA A 19 -9.27 9.10 -23.75
N LEU A 20 -8.11 8.46 -23.69
CA LEU A 20 -7.31 8.15 -24.88
C LEU A 20 -7.08 6.64 -24.89
N ALA A 21 -7.86 5.98 -25.73
CA ALA A 21 -7.59 4.64 -26.20
C ALA A 21 -6.40 4.68 -27.16
N PHE A 22 -5.30 4.01 -26.81
CA PHE A 22 -4.24 3.66 -27.76
C PHE A 22 -4.41 2.22 -28.19
N ALA A 23 -4.92 2.05 -29.41
CA ALA A 23 -4.80 0.85 -30.20
C ALA A 23 -3.54 0.94 -31.07
N GLY A 24 -2.74 -0.13 -31.08
CA GLY A 24 -1.58 -0.33 -31.95
C GLY A 24 -0.52 -1.10 -31.17
N GLY A 25 -0.03 -2.26 -31.56
CA GLY A 25 -0.06 -2.96 -32.84
C GLY A 25 1.27 -3.71 -32.93
N CYS A 26 1.30 -4.99 -32.54
CA CYS A 26 2.51 -5.81 -32.68
C CYS A 26 2.40 -6.65 -33.95
N LYS A 27 3.21 -6.28 -34.94
CA LYS A 27 3.57 -7.14 -36.06
C LYS A 27 4.52 -8.23 -35.56
N ASP A 28 4.15 -9.48 -35.79
CA ASP A 28 5.06 -10.61 -35.74
C ASP A 28 6.07 -10.51 -36.89
N GLU A 29 7.35 -10.47 -36.55
CA GLU A 29 8.43 -10.78 -37.50
C GLU A 29 9.23 -11.97 -36.96
N ARG A 30 8.93 -13.14 -37.54
CA ARG A 30 9.59 -14.41 -37.29
C ARG A 30 10.66 -14.62 -38.36
N THR A 31 11.86 -15.00 -37.89
CA THR A 31 12.86 -15.88 -38.55
C THR A 31 13.67 -15.29 -39.73
N ALA A 32 15.01 -15.24 -39.61
CA ALA A 32 15.90 -16.38 -39.87
C ALA A 32 17.38 -15.99 -40.12
N ALA A 33 18.26 -16.72 -39.42
CA ALA A 33 19.50 -17.36 -39.89
C ALA A 33 20.83 -16.58 -40.04
N GLY A 34 21.84 -17.13 -39.34
CA GLY A 34 23.28 -16.99 -39.59
C GLY A 34 24.13 -17.33 -38.35
N GLN A 35 24.19 -18.60 -37.90
CA GLN A 35 25.39 -19.50 -37.86
C GLN A 35 26.76 -18.76 -37.87
N VAL A 36 27.77 -19.06 -37.03
CA VAL A 36 28.48 -20.37 -36.89
C VAL A 36 29.26 -20.50 -35.55
N SER A 37 29.25 -21.72 -35.00
CA SER A 37 30.20 -22.47 -34.12
C SER A 37 31.06 -21.84 -33.03
N ALA A 38 30.94 -22.41 -31.81
CA ALA A 38 32.02 -23.22 -31.21
C ALA A 38 31.43 -24.24 -30.21
N GLU A 39 32.02 -25.44 -30.24
CA GLU A 39 31.68 -26.68 -29.52
C GLU A 39 31.71 -26.54 -27.99
N GLN A 40 30.90 -27.33 -27.25
CA GLN A 40 31.35 -28.57 -26.60
C GLN A 40 30.41 -29.04 -25.46
N GLU A 41 29.91 -30.27 -25.63
CA GLU A 41 29.53 -31.31 -24.64
C GLU A 41 28.46 -31.05 -23.56
N ALA A 42 27.27 -31.63 -23.75
CA ALA A 42 26.79 -32.87 -23.08
C ALA A 42 25.25 -32.89 -22.94
N SER A 43 24.67 -34.01 -23.36
CA SER A 43 23.26 -34.48 -23.32
C SER A 43 23.30 -35.94 -22.78
N PRO A 44 22.24 -36.69 -22.42
CA PRO A 44 20.76 -36.50 -22.41
C PRO A 44 20.17 -36.78 -20.98
N GLU A 45 18.87 -36.78 -20.64
CA GLU A 45 17.65 -37.49 -21.10
C GLU A 45 16.43 -36.66 -20.62
N GLN A 46 15.47 -36.25 -21.47
CA GLN A 46 14.32 -36.99 -22.05
C GLN A 46 13.41 -37.72 -21.06
N THR A 47 12.18 -37.20 -20.90
CA THR A 47 10.87 -37.86 -21.14
C THR A 47 9.81 -36.74 -21.07
N GLU A 48 9.00 -36.46 -22.11
CA GLU A 48 7.73 -37.17 -22.46
C GLU A 48 6.80 -37.26 -21.23
N ASP A 49 5.52 -36.93 -21.23
CA ASP A 49 4.51 -36.67 -22.26
C ASP A 49 3.22 -36.21 -21.52
N ALA A 50 2.19 -35.88 -22.29
CA ALA A 50 0.76 -36.02 -21.95
C ALA A 50 0.07 -34.96 -21.02
N GLU A 51 -0.64 -34.03 -21.68
CA GLU A 51 -2.05 -33.69 -21.42
C GLU A 51 -2.92 -34.98 -21.23
N PRO A 52 -4.15 -34.99 -20.63
CA PRO A 52 -5.19 -33.96 -20.87
C PRO A 52 -6.28 -33.75 -19.76
N GLU A 53 -7.12 -32.75 -20.01
CA GLU A 53 -8.61 -32.77 -19.97
C GLU A 53 -9.42 -32.91 -18.65
N GLU A 54 -10.38 -31.97 -18.46
CA GLU A 54 -11.86 -32.19 -18.38
C GLU A 54 -12.29 -32.38 -16.91
N GLU A 55 -13.47 -32.06 -16.38
CA GLU A 55 -14.67 -31.29 -16.70
C GLU A 55 -15.60 -31.57 -15.47
N GLU A 56 -16.71 -30.83 -15.29
CA GLU A 56 -17.91 -31.27 -14.51
C GLU A 56 -17.76 -31.45 -12.97
N GLU A 57 -18.76 -31.35 -12.09
CA GLU A 57 -20.16 -30.92 -12.12
C GLU A 57 -20.65 -30.97 -10.65
N SER A 58 -21.64 -30.12 -10.38
CA SER A 58 -22.65 -30.13 -9.32
C SER A 58 -22.88 -31.44 -8.54
N THR A 59 -23.24 -31.29 -7.25
CA THR A 59 -24.34 -32.10 -6.66
C THR A 59 -24.98 -31.40 -5.45
N GLU A 60 -26.29 -31.20 -5.57
CA GLU A 60 -27.27 -30.83 -4.54
C GLU A 60 -27.59 -31.99 -3.57
N GLU A 61 -28.50 -31.69 -2.63
CA GLU A 61 -29.29 -32.55 -1.72
C GLU A 61 -28.70 -32.79 -0.32
N ALA A 62 -29.47 -32.86 0.77
CA ALA A 62 -30.85 -32.52 1.11
C ALA A 62 -31.09 -32.92 2.59
N ILE A 63 -31.87 -32.11 3.30
CA ILE A 63 -32.86 -32.48 4.35
C ILE A 63 -32.40 -33.27 5.60
N ALA A 64 -32.60 -32.65 6.77
CA ALA A 64 -33.30 -33.27 7.90
C ALA A 64 -33.84 -32.18 8.86
N GLU A 65 -35.17 -32.00 8.88
CA GLU A 65 -35.91 -31.49 10.03
C GLU A 65 -35.94 -32.57 11.12
N ASP A 66 -35.76 -32.22 12.39
CA ASP A 66 -36.64 -32.73 13.44
C ASP A 66 -36.64 -31.85 14.69
N GLN A 67 -37.79 -31.87 15.37
CA GLN A 67 -38.29 -30.95 16.38
C GLN A 67 -37.88 -31.29 17.83
N ASP A 68 -38.08 -30.28 18.68
CA ASP A 68 -38.41 -30.31 20.12
C ASP A 68 -37.34 -30.76 21.13
N GLU A 69 -36.94 -29.85 22.02
CA GLU A 69 -37.30 -29.93 23.46
C GLU A 69 -36.90 -28.63 24.19
N GLU A 70 -37.87 -28.08 24.95
CA GLU A 70 -37.70 -26.99 25.91
C GLU A 70 -36.84 -27.46 27.10
N GLU A 71 -35.74 -26.77 27.38
CA GLU A 71 -35.20 -26.68 28.74
C GLU A 71 -34.83 -25.22 29.05
N GLU A 72 -35.66 -24.62 29.90
CA GLU A 72 -35.40 -23.40 30.67
C GLU A 72 -34.18 -23.60 31.57
N ALA A 73 -32.99 -23.38 31.03
CA ALA A 73 -31.76 -23.24 31.81
C ALA A 73 -31.56 -21.77 32.15
N SER A 74 -31.91 -21.43 33.39
CA SER A 74 -31.57 -20.19 34.10
C SER A 74 -30.13 -19.74 33.78
N GLN A 75 -30.01 -18.77 32.88
CA GLN A 75 -28.77 -18.12 32.54
C GLN A 75 -28.39 -17.20 33.71
N GLU A 76 -27.54 -17.72 34.59
CA GLU A 76 -26.83 -16.95 35.61
C GLU A 76 -25.95 -15.92 34.87
N ASN A 77 -26.47 -14.71 34.72
CA ASN A 77 -25.68 -13.54 34.33
C ASN A 77 -24.63 -13.34 35.43
N THR A 78 -23.48 -13.97 35.21
CA THR A 78 -22.24 -13.59 35.86
C THR A 78 -21.83 -12.30 35.17
N ASP A 79 -22.14 -11.17 35.79
CA ASP A 79 -21.52 -9.89 35.46
C ASP A 79 -20.02 -10.04 35.76
N GLU A 80 -19.27 -10.58 34.79
CA GLU A 80 -17.82 -10.47 34.74
C GLU A 80 -17.54 -8.96 34.69
N ALA A 81 -17.04 -8.44 35.81
CA ALA A 81 -16.54 -7.09 35.84
C ALA A 81 -15.41 -7.02 34.80
N GLU A 82 -15.65 -6.34 33.67
CA GLU A 82 -14.62 -6.01 32.69
C GLU A 82 -13.50 -5.28 33.44
N GLU A 83 -12.43 -6.00 33.76
CA GLU A 83 -11.22 -5.42 34.30
C GLU A 83 -10.63 -4.57 33.19
N THR A 84 -10.80 -3.25 33.29
CA THR A 84 -10.23 -2.31 32.32
C THR A 84 -8.71 -2.36 32.44
N VAL A 85 -8.07 -3.02 31.48
CA VAL A 85 -6.61 -3.09 31.38
C VAL A 85 -6.10 -1.71 30.99
N GLU A 86 -5.30 -1.10 31.85
CA GLU A 86 -4.66 0.18 31.54
C GLU A 86 -3.50 -0.05 30.56
N ILE A 87 -3.58 0.58 29.38
CA ILE A 87 -2.51 0.56 28.39
C ILE A 87 -1.35 1.44 28.90
N PRO A 88 -0.10 0.95 28.87
CA PRO A 88 1.07 1.75 29.20
C PRO A 88 1.14 3.09 28.46
N GLU A 89 1.53 4.15 29.18
CA GLU A 89 1.59 5.52 28.65
C GLU A 89 2.59 5.66 27.50
N ASP A 90 3.70 4.92 27.54
CA ASP A 90 4.72 4.89 26.49
C ASP A 90 4.19 4.34 25.17
N ILE A 91 3.43 3.24 25.19
CA ILE A 91 2.77 2.71 23.98
C ILE A 91 1.80 3.73 23.40
N THR A 92 1.03 4.39 24.26
CA THR A 92 0.06 5.41 23.84
C THR A 92 0.76 6.61 23.19
N GLU A 93 1.85 7.10 23.80
CA GLU A 93 2.64 8.22 23.29
C GLU A 93 3.32 7.89 21.95
N GLU A 94 3.83 6.67 21.77
CA GLU A 94 4.42 6.22 20.50
C GLU A 94 3.39 6.20 19.37
N ILE A 95 2.20 5.66 19.62
CA ILE A 95 1.10 5.63 18.63
C ILE A 95 0.67 7.06 18.27
N GLU A 96 0.44 7.93 19.27
CA GLU A 96 0.04 9.31 19.03
C GLU A 96 1.11 10.09 18.25
N THR A 97 2.39 9.85 18.54
CA THR A 97 3.50 10.46 17.81
C THR A 97 3.53 10.00 16.36
N ALA A 98 3.34 8.70 16.10
CA ALA A 98 3.27 8.16 14.75
C ALA A 98 2.08 8.74 13.95
N ASP A 99 0.89 8.80 14.56
CA ASP A 99 -0.30 9.40 13.97
C ASP A 99 -0.09 10.89 13.66
N ASN A 100 0.57 11.64 14.52
CA ASN A 100 0.90 13.04 14.28
C ASN A 100 1.82 13.19 13.05
N TYR A 101 2.89 12.40 12.95
CA TYR A 101 3.76 12.40 11.78
C TYR A 101 2.99 12.04 10.50
N PHE A 102 2.12 11.04 10.56
CA PHE A 102 1.30 10.62 9.42
C PHE A 102 0.40 11.74 8.93
N ASN A 103 -0.34 12.37 9.86
CA ASN A 103 -1.27 13.47 9.56
C ASN A 103 -0.55 14.72 9.06
N GLU A 104 0.69 14.94 9.49
CA GLU A 104 1.53 16.01 8.99
C GLU A 104 2.21 15.69 7.65
N GLY A 105 2.00 14.50 7.09
CA GLY A 105 2.60 14.05 5.83
C GLY A 105 4.10 13.77 5.94
N MET A 106 4.60 13.55 7.15
CA MET A 106 5.98 13.12 7.45
C MET A 106 6.03 11.59 7.48
N TYR A 107 5.81 10.96 6.33
CA TYR A 107 5.56 9.52 6.27
C TYR A 107 6.76 8.66 6.68
N ALA A 108 8.00 9.10 6.40
CA ALA A 108 9.20 8.37 6.82
C ALA A 108 9.34 8.32 8.35
N GLU A 109 9.05 9.43 9.02
CA GLU A 109 8.98 9.51 10.47
C GLU A 109 7.80 8.69 11.00
N ALA A 110 6.62 8.78 10.38
CA ALA A 110 5.46 7.99 10.78
C ALA A 110 5.72 6.48 10.71
N ALA A 111 6.25 5.97 9.60
CA ALA A 111 6.59 4.55 9.44
C ALA A 111 7.63 4.10 10.47
N LYS A 112 8.61 4.96 10.80
CA LYS A 112 9.57 4.68 11.87
C LYS A 112 8.86 4.52 13.21
N GLU A 113 8.04 5.49 13.61
CA GLU A 113 7.37 5.48 14.91
C GLU A 113 6.31 4.37 15.01
N TYR A 114 5.55 4.06 13.95
CA TYR A 114 4.64 2.92 13.94
C TYR A 114 5.37 1.60 14.16
N ARG A 115 6.52 1.40 13.50
CA ARG A 115 7.33 0.20 13.72
C ARG A 115 7.88 0.13 15.15
N ASP A 116 8.20 1.27 15.75
CA ASP A 116 8.67 1.33 17.13
C ASP A 116 7.48 0.99 18.09
N ALA A 117 6.28 1.53 17.84
CA ALA A 117 5.03 1.18 18.54
C ALA A 117 4.65 -0.30 18.43
N VAL A 118 4.77 -0.90 17.25
CA VAL A 118 4.56 -2.36 17.07
C VAL A 118 5.44 -3.15 18.03
N ARG A 119 6.73 -2.81 18.13
CA ARG A 119 7.64 -3.50 19.06
C ARG A 119 7.23 -3.28 20.51
N ALA A 120 6.86 -2.05 20.88
CA ALA A 120 6.44 -1.76 22.25
C ALA A 120 5.18 -2.55 22.64
N ILE A 121 4.21 -2.71 21.72
CA ILE A 121 3.02 -3.55 21.92
C ILE A 121 3.41 -5.02 22.06
N GLU A 122 4.20 -5.56 21.13
CA GLU A 122 4.63 -6.95 21.12
C GLU A 122 5.42 -7.33 22.39
N ASP A 123 6.35 -6.46 22.82
CA ASP A 123 7.22 -6.67 23.97
C ASP A 123 6.53 -6.39 25.34
N SER A 124 5.32 -5.83 25.34
CA SER A 124 4.59 -5.51 26.58
C SER A 124 4.02 -6.74 27.30
N ASP A 125 3.68 -6.56 28.57
CA ASP A 125 2.94 -7.55 29.38
C ASP A 125 1.40 -7.46 29.17
N LEU A 126 0.93 -6.77 28.12
CA LEU A 126 -0.50 -6.64 27.82
C LEU A 126 -1.13 -8.00 27.48
N PRO A 127 -2.43 -8.19 27.78
CA PRO A 127 -3.20 -9.31 27.26
C PRO A 127 -3.20 -9.34 25.73
N GLU A 128 -3.23 -10.55 25.17
CA GLU A 128 -3.07 -10.77 23.71
C GLU A 128 -4.19 -10.11 22.89
N ASP A 129 -5.42 -10.11 23.41
CA ASP A 129 -6.57 -9.43 22.80
C ASP A 129 -6.37 -7.91 22.71
N ILE A 130 -5.79 -7.31 23.75
CA ILE A 130 -5.44 -5.88 23.74
C ILE A 130 -4.29 -5.60 22.78
N LYS A 131 -3.30 -6.49 22.69
CA LYS A 131 -2.21 -6.36 21.69
C LYS A 131 -2.77 -6.42 20.27
N GLU A 132 -3.64 -7.38 19.97
CA GLU A 132 -4.28 -7.54 18.67
C GLU A 132 -5.08 -6.27 18.31
N GLU A 133 -5.88 -5.74 19.23
CA GLU A 133 -6.64 -4.48 19.01
C GLU A 133 -5.72 -3.30 18.68
N LEU A 134 -4.62 -3.14 19.42
CA LEU A 134 -3.68 -2.05 19.20
C LEU A 134 -2.92 -2.18 17.88
N LEU A 135 -2.49 -3.40 17.53
CA LEU A 135 -1.81 -3.68 16.26
C LEU A 135 -2.76 -3.45 15.08
N ASP A 136 -4.00 -3.91 15.16
CA ASP A 136 -5.03 -3.67 14.15
C ASP A 136 -5.28 -2.17 13.95
N LYS A 137 -5.37 -1.42 15.05
CA LYS A 137 -5.58 0.04 15.02
C LYS A 137 -4.50 0.77 14.25
N ILE A 138 -3.23 0.38 14.37
CA ILE A 138 -2.11 1.07 13.71
C ILE A 138 -1.74 0.49 12.34
N SER A 139 -2.18 -0.74 12.04
CA SER A 139 -1.79 -1.50 10.84
C SER A 139 -1.99 -0.73 9.54
N GLN A 140 -3.16 -0.11 9.36
CA GLN A 140 -3.53 0.59 8.13
C GLN A 140 -2.64 1.79 7.87
N ASN A 141 -2.50 2.70 8.84
CA ASN A 141 -1.68 3.90 8.68
C ASN A 141 -0.19 3.56 8.53
N HIS A 142 0.28 2.54 9.22
CA HIS A 142 1.65 2.04 9.07
C HIS A 142 1.90 1.56 7.63
N GLN A 143 1.02 0.70 7.12
CA GLN A 143 1.12 0.19 5.75
C GLN A 143 0.99 1.32 4.71
N ASP A 144 0.08 2.26 4.92
CA ASP A 144 -0.08 3.41 4.02
C ASP A 144 1.17 4.29 4.00
N ALA A 145 1.79 4.54 5.15
CA ALA A 145 3.04 5.29 5.22
C ALA A 145 4.15 4.59 4.42
N GLU A 146 4.32 3.28 4.58
CA GLU A 146 5.30 2.49 3.81
C GLU A 146 5.04 2.55 2.30
N ASN A 147 3.79 2.35 1.88
CA ASN A 147 3.38 2.40 0.48
C ASN A 147 3.64 3.77 -0.16
N ILE A 148 3.34 4.85 0.57
CA ILE A 148 3.58 6.23 0.12
C ILE A 148 5.08 6.45 -0.10
N ILE A 149 5.92 6.05 0.87
CA ILE A 149 7.38 6.18 0.78
C ILE A 149 7.91 5.37 -0.41
N GLU A 150 7.49 4.12 -0.56
CA GLU A 150 7.98 3.24 -1.62
C GLU A 150 7.62 3.79 -3.00
N THR A 151 6.37 4.23 -3.19
CA THR A 151 5.91 4.77 -4.47
C THR A 151 6.64 6.06 -4.81
N ALA A 152 6.80 6.98 -3.86
CA ALA A 152 7.56 8.21 -4.08
C ALA A 152 9.05 7.92 -4.39
N ARG A 153 9.64 6.91 -3.74
CA ARG A 153 11.02 6.47 -4.00
C ARG A 153 11.19 5.87 -5.40
N MET A 154 10.19 5.17 -5.91
CA MET A 154 10.19 4.62 -7.26
C MET A 154 10.27 5.74 -8.31
N HIS A 155 9.38 6.73 -8.21
CA HIS A 155 9.41 7.93 -9.05
C HIS A 155 10.75 8.67 -8.97
N HIS A 156 11.28 8.88 -7.76
CA HIS A 156 12.60 9.49 -7.59
C HIS A 156 13.71 8.68 -8.31
N SER A 157 13.70 7.35 -8.20
CA SER A 157 14.69 6.49 -8.84
C SER A 157 14.61 6.55 -10.37
N ASN A 158 13.40 6.62 -10.92
CA ASN A 158 13.16 6.82 -12.35
C ASN A 158 13.71 8.17 -12.80
N ALA A 159 13.43 9.25 -12.05
CA ALA A 159 13.95 10.57 -12.33
C ALA A 159 15.48 10.61 -12.40
N MET A 160 16.17 9.98 -11.44
CA MET A 160 17.64 9.91 -11.44
C MET A 160 18.19 9.21 -12.68
N THR A 161 17.51 8.15 -13.14
CA THR A 161 17.88 7.46 -14.38
C THR A 161 17.69 8.35 -15.60
N LEU A 162 16.54 9.02 -15.71
CA LEU A 162 16.23 9.94 -16.81
C LEU A 162 17.19 11.15 -16.85
N GLN A 163 17.56 11.68 -15.68
CA GLN A 163 18.54 12.75 -15.57
C GLN A 163 19.92 12.31 -16.08
N TYR A 164 20.37 11.09 -15.75
CA TYR A 164 21.60 10.51 -16.29
C TYR A 164 21.56 10.38 -17.82
N GLU A 165 20.39 10.01 -18.36
CA GLU A 165 20.12 9.95 -19.81
C GLU A 165 19.94 11.33 -20.47
N LYS A 166 20.01 12.43 -19.70
CA LYS A 166 19.77 13.81 -20.14
C LYS A 166 18.35 14.08 -20.64
N ARG A 167 17.38 13.27 -20.22
CA ARG A 167 15.95 13.42 -20.50
C ARG A 167 15.31 14.27 -19.39
N PHE A 168 15.74 15.54 -19.31
CA PHE A 168 15.47 16.39 -18.14
C PHE A 168 13.99 16.70 -17.91
N GLU A 169 13.21 16.95 -18.96
CA GLU A 169 11.76 17.20 -18.80
C GLU A 169 11.02 15.98 -18.25
N GLU A 170 11.40 14.78 -18.69
CA GLU A 170 10.80 13.53 -18.18
C GLU A 170 11.25 13.27 -16.74
N ALA A 171 12.51 13.56 -16.41
CA ALA A 171 13.00 13.48 -15.04
C ALA A 171 12.21 14.43 -14.12
N LYS A 172 11.92 15.65 -14.58
CA LYS A 172 11.13 16.62 -13.83
C LYS A 172 9.71 16.11 -13.55
N VAL A 173 9.04 15.54 -14.55
CA VAL A 173 7.70 14.94 -14.39
C VAL A 173 7.69 13.84 -13.32
N GLU A 174 8.72 12.97 -13.30
CA GLU A 174 8.84 11.93 -12.28
C GLU A 174 9.07 12.51 -10.87
N LEU A 175 9.88 13.57 -10.73
CA LEU A 175 10.07 14.24 -9.42
C LEU A 175 8.78 14.92 -8.94
N GLU A 176 8.05 15.58 -9.83
CA GLU A 176 6.74 16.16 -9.53
C GLU A 176 5.72 15.09 -9.10
N ALA A 177 5.74 13.92 -9.76
CA ALA A 177 4.90 12.79 -9.38
C ALA A 177 5.25 12.25 -7.98
N ALA A 178 6.55 12.15 -7.65
CA ALA A 178 6.98 11.79 -6.30
C ALA A 178 6.47 12.77 -5.24
N LEU A 179 6.56 14.08 -5.49
CA LEU A 179 6.08 15.12 -4.55
C LEU A 179 4.57 15.21 -4.47
N ALA A 180 3.83 14.82 -5.51
CA ALA A 180 2.38 14.72 -5.45
C ALA A 180 1.92 13.64 -4.46
N ILE A 181 2.74 12.60 -4.24
CA ILE A 181 2.47 11.49 -3.33
C ILE A 181 3.04 11.76 -1.93
N TYR A 182 4.29 12.25 -1.86
CA TYR A 182 4.95 12.60 -0.61
C TYR A 182 5.48 14.05 -0.67
N PRO A 183 4.62 15.04 -0.33
CA PRO A 183 4.96 16.45 -0.49
C PRO A 183 6.14 16.95 0.35
N LYS A 184 6.43 16.27 1.47
CA LYS A 184 7.54 16.59 2.37
C LYS A 184 8.80 15.74 2.12
N TYR A 185 8.91 15.06 0.98
CA TYR A 185 10.07 14.22 0.68
C TYR A 185 11.29 15.07 0.31
N GLN A 186 12.08 15.48 1.32
CA GLN A 186 13.16 16.45 1.16
C GLN A 186 14.17 16.08 0.06
N THR A 187 14.54 14.80 -0.04
CA THR A 187 15.47 14.33 -1.09
C THR A 187 14.96 14.65 -2.50
N VAL A 188 13.65 14.55 -2.74
CA VAL A 188 13.03 14.82 -4.04
C VAL A 188 12.91 16.33 -4.28
N ILE A 189 12.62 17.11 -3.23
CA ILE A 189 12.62 18.59 -3.30
C ILE A 189 13.99 19.08 -3.76
N ASP A 190 15.06 18.64 -3.07
CA ASP A 190 16.43 19.04 -3.40
C ASP A 190 16.84 18.60 -4.82
N ALA A 191 16.39 17.42 -5.25
CA ALA A 191 16.64 16.91 -6.59
C ALA A 191 15.92 17.72 -7.67
N LEU A 192 14.68 18.14 -7.42
CA LEU A 192 13.90 18.97 -8.33
C LEU A 192 14.52 20.36 -8.47
N ASP A 193 14.83 21.02 -7.36
CA ASP A 193 15.52 22.32 -7.36
C ASP A 193 16.83 22.26 -8.15
N SER A 194 17.63 21.20 -7.93
CA SER A 194 18.88 20.99 -8.65
C SER A 194 18.69 20.77 -10.17
N LEU A 195 17.61 20.08 -10.56
CA LEU A 195 17.27 19.83 -11.95
C LEU A 195 16.78 21.10 -12.65
N GLU A 196 15.95 21.91 -11.99
CA GLU A 196 15.45 23.18 -12.52
C GLU A 196 16.59 24.18 -12.74
N ALA A 197 17.55 24.25 -11.80
CA ALA A 197 18.76 25.04 -11.97
C ALA A 197 19.58 24.58 -13.19
N LEU A 198 19.71 23.28 -13.42
CA LEU A 198 20.41 22.72 -14.59
C LEU A 198 19.70 23.10 -15.91
N MET A 199 18.38 23.15 -15.90
CA MET A 199 17.54 23.50 -17.06
C MET A 199 17.42 25.01 -17.28
N GLY A 200 17.80 25.83 -16.29
CA GLY A 200 17.67 27.29 -16.33
C GLY A 200 16.23 27.76 -16.09
N LEU A 201 15.48 27.08 -15.21
CA LEU A 201 14.07 27.33 -14.92
C LEU A 201 13.80 28.03 -13.56
N GLU A 202 14.84 28.54 -12.88
CA GLU A 202 14.74 29.26 -11.59
C GLU A 202 13.83 30.51 -11.61
#